data_AF-A0A3B0X2F4-F1
#
_entry.id   AF-A0A3B0X2F4-F1
#
_cell.length_a   1.000
_cell.length_b   1.000
_cell.length_c   1.000
_cell.angle_alpha   90.00
_cell.angle_beta   90.00
_cell.angle_gamma   90.00
#
_symmetry.space_group_name_H-M   'P 1'
#
loop_
_entity.id
_entity.type
_entity.pdbx_description
1 polymer ?
#
loop_
_entity_poly.entity_id
_entity_poly.type
_entity_poly.pdbx_seq_one_letter_code
_entity_poly.pdbx_strand_id
1 'polypeptide(L)'
;MDIANKLQELTQEILSFADVISFTKNPSDMDFRNACDLFSQHLSYQLKTINSNVLFQDIRPEMQQTTEKLCQLSELIAPSHSDNEETFLWSGKLLDFCNQTQTLKNIAA
;
A
#
# COMPACT_ATOMS: atom_id res chain seq x y z
N MET A 1 -7.58 -14.18 -14.84
CA MET A 1 -6.25 -13.65 -14.49
C MET A 1 -5.81 -14.37 -13.24
N ASP A 2 -4.57 -14.84 -13.16
CA ASP A 2 -4.07 -15.57 -11.99
C ASP A 2 -3.90 -14.60 -10.82
N ILE A 3 -4.57 -14.89 -9.69
CA ILE A 3 -4.57 -14.06 -8.48
C ILE A 3 -3.16 -13.95 -7.91
N ALA A 4 -2.36 -15.02 -8.01
CA ALA A 4 -0.97 -15.02 -7.55
C ALA A 4 -0.14 -13.97 -8.31
N ASN A 5 -0.25 -13.97 -9.64
CA ASN A 5 0.46 -13.01 -10.48
C ASN A 5 0.01 -11.57 -10.20
N LYS A 6 -1.29 -11.33 -10.01
CA LYS A 6 -1.80 -10.00 -9.68
C LYS A 6 -1.31 -9.51 -8.31
N LEU A 7 -1.26 -10.39 -7.31
CA LEU A 7 -0.70 -10.05 -5.99
C LEU A 7 0.79 -9.74 -6.08
N GLN A 8 1.55 -10.48 -6.89
CA GLN A 8 2.96 -10.20 -7.13
C GLN A 8 3.17 -8.85 -7.83
N GLU A 9 2.38 -8.53 -8.86
CA GLU A 9 2.39 -7.23 -9.52
C GLU A 9 2.14 -6.09 -8.52
N LEU A 10 1.07 -6.18 -7.72
CA LEU A 10 0.73 -5.16 -6.73
C LEU A 10 1.80 -5.02 -5.65
N THR A 11 2.41 -6.13 -5.25
CA THR A 11 3.55 -6.11 -4.32
C THR A 11 4.70 -5.30 -4.93
N GLN A 12 5.05 -5.55 -6.18
CA GLN A 12 6.12 -4.82 -6.85
C GLN A 12 5.80 -3.34 -7.06
N GLU A 13 4.55 -3.01 -7.40
CA GLU A 13 4.07 -1.62 -7.48
C GLU A 13 4.23 -0.90 -6.14
N ILE A 14 3.79 -1.52 -5.03
CA ILE A 14 3.93 -0.97 -3.67
C ILE A 14 5.40 -0.77 -3.32
N LEU A 15 6.27 -1.75 -3.60
CA LEU A 15 7.70 -1.64 -3.31
C LEU A 15 8.37 -0.52 -4.11
N SER A 16 7.99 -0.36 -5.37
CA SER A 16 8.50 0.72 -6.23
C SER A 16 8.03 2.09 -5.76
N PHE A 17 6.77 2.21 -5.33
CA PHE A 17 6.24 3.45 -4.78
C PHE A 17 6.86 3.78 -3.40
N ALA A 18 7.20 2.76 -2.61
CA ALA A 18 7.91 2.94 -1.35
C ALA A 18 9.28 3.59 -1.52
N ASP A 19 9.98 3.31 -2.61
CA ASP A 19 11.22 4.01 -2.92
C ASP A 19 10.95 5.51 -3.13
N VAL A 20 9.91 5.88 -3.89
CA VAL A 20 9.51 7.28 -4.09
C VAL A 20 9.18 7.97 -2.76
N ILE A 21 8.40 7.32 -1.89
CA ILE A 21 8.07 7.85 -0.56
C ILE A 21 9.33 8.03 0.28
N SER A 22 10.26 7.07 0.27
CA SER A 22 11.50 7.14 1.06
C SER A 22 12.41 8.31 0.69
N PHE A 23 12.34 8.79 -0.57
CA PHE A 23 13.11 9.93 -1.05
C PHE A 23 12.40 11.27 -0.90
N THR A 24 11.15 11.30 -0.43
CA THR A 24 10.42 12.56 -0.26
C THR A 24 11.06 13.43 0.81
N LYS A 25 11.40 14.67 0.45
CA LYS A 25 11.94 15.66 1.40
C LYS A 25 10.84 16.51 2.04
N ASN A 26 9.67 16.54 1.42
CA ASN A 26 8.54 17.32 1.87
C ASN A 26 7.26 16.49 1.74
N PRO A 27 6.90 15.68 2.75
CA PRO A 27 5.65 14.94 2.73
C PRO A 27 4.44 15.88 2.71
N SER A 28 4.55 17.13 3.15
CA SER A 28 3.44 18.09 3.09
C SER A 28 3.18 18.66 1.70
N ASP A 29 4.01 18.33 0.70
CA ASP A 29 3.81 18.75 -0.68
C ASP A 29 2.46 18.25 -1.23
N MET A 30 1.71 19.14 -1.89
CA MET A 30 0.36 18.84 -2.34
C MET A 30 0.34 17.79 -3.46
N ASP A 31 1.29 17.85 -4.38
CA ASP A 31 1.38 16.89 -5.48
C ASP A 31 1.78 15.52 -4.96
N PHE A 32 2.70 15.46 -3.98
CA PHE A 32 3.06 14.24 -3.28
C PHE A 32 1.86 13.63 -2.53
N ARG A 33 1.11 14.45 -1.78
CA ARG A 33 -0.13 14.01 -1.10
C ARG A 33 -1.15 13.44 -2.09
N ASN A 34 -1.39 14.14 -3.19
CA ASN A 34 -2.30 13.69 -4.23
C ASN A 34 -1.83 12.39 -4.88
N ALA A 35 -0.53 12.23 -5.13
CA ALA A 35 0.02 10.99 -5.68
C ALA A 35 -0.18 9.81 -4.72
N CYS A 36 0.07 10.01 -3.42
CA CYS A 36 -0.18 9.00 -2.39
C CYS A 36 -1.68 8.64 -2.29
N ASP A 37 -2.56 9.64 -2.36
CA ASP A 37 -4.01 9.43 -2.35
C ASP A 37 -4.45 8.58 -3.55
N LEU A 38 -4.10 9.00 -4.77
CA LEU A 38 -4.43 8.29 -6.00
C LEU A 38 -3.89 6.86 -6.01
N PHE A 39 -2.67 6.66 -5.54
CA PHE A 39 -2.07 5.34 -5.44
C PHE A 39 -2.79 4.47 -4.40
N SER A 40 -3.16 5.03 -3.24
CA SER A 40 -3.94 4.33 -2.22
C SER A 40 -5.31 3.88 -2.74
N GLN A 41 -5.98 4.73 -3.53
CA GLN A 41 -7.28 4.43 -4.13
C GLN A 41 -7.16 3.33 -5.19
N HIS A 42 -6.13 3.37 -6.04
CA HIS A 42 -5.82 2.31 -7.01
C HIS A 42 -5.59 0.97 -6.31
N LEU A 43 -4.73 0.94 -5.30
CA LEU A 43 -4.47 -0.28 -4.52
C LEU A 43 -5.74 -0.82 -3.86
N SER A 44 -6.52 0.05 -3.21
CA SER A 44 -7.78 -0.33 -2.56
C SER A 44 -8.75 -0.95 -3.57
N TYR A 45 -8.87 -0.38 -4.77
CA TYR A 45 -9.71 -0.92 -5.84
C TYR A 45 -9.26 -2.31 -6.31
N GLN A 46 -7.95 -2.46 -6.59
CA GLN A 46 -7.38 -3.72 -7.05
C GLN A 46 -7.50 -4.81 -5.98
N LEU A 47 -7.18 -4.48 -4.72
CA LEU A 47 -7.21 -5.41 -3.59
C LEU A 47 -8.64 -5.80 -3.20
N LYS A 48 -9.62 -4.90 -3.27
CA LYS A 48 -11.04 -5.25 -3.11
C LYS A 48 -11.48 -6.24 -4.19
N THR A 49 -11.07 -6.01 -5.43
CA THR A 49 -11.37 -6.92 -6.54
C THR A 49 -10.75 -8.30 -6.30
N ILE A 50 -9.51 -8.36 -5.80
CA ILE A 50 -8.87 -9.63 -5.43
C ILE A 50 -9.60 -10.28 -4.26
N ASN A 51 -9.87 -9.56 -3.18
CA ASN A 51 -10.52 -10.09 -1.98
C ASN A 51 -11.93 -10.64 -2.27
N SER A 52 -12.69 -9.94 -3.12
CA SER A 52 -13.98 -10.43 -3.62
C SER A 52 -13.87 -11.66 -4.52
N ASN A 53 -12.72 -11.96 -5.12
CA ASN A 53 -12.51 -13.22 -5.84
C ASN A 53 -11.93 -14.31 -4.93
N VAL A 54 -11.13 -13.92 -3.93
CA VAL A 54 -10.51 -14.77 -2.91
C VAL A 54 -11.54 -15.39 -1.97
N LEU A 55 -12.60 -14.67 -1.63
CA LEU A 55 -13.68 -15.20 -0.79
C LEU A 55 -14.57 -16.23 -1.52
N PHE A 56 -14.52 -16.27 -2.86
CA PHE A 56 -15.36 -17.15 -3.70
C PHE A 56 -14.63 -18.39 -4.20
N GLN A 57 -13.31 -18.45 -4.08
CA GLN A 57 -12.48 -19.57 -4.48
C GLN A 57 -11.71 -20.06 -3.24
N ASP A 58 -11.43 -21.35 -3.14
CA ASP A 58 -10.74 -21.95 -1.99
C ASP A 58 -9.24 -21.58 -2.04
N ILE A 59 -8.95 -20.32 -1.73
CA ILE A 59 -7.64 -19.71 -1.94
C ILE A 59 -6.72 -20.01 -0.77
N ARG A 60 -5.48 -20.35 -1.11
CA ARG A 60 -4.44 -20.72 -0.16
C ARG A 60 -4.23 -19.63 0.90
N PRO A 61 -4.06 -19.97 2.20
CA PRO A 61 -3.90 -19.00 3.29
C PRO A 61 -2.83 -17.93 3.05
N GLU A 62 -1.77 -18.26 2.32
CA GLU A 62 -0.67 -17.33 2.02
C GLU A 62 -1.12 -16.16 1.13
N MET A 63 -2.06 -16.39 0.21
CA MET A 63 -2.58 -15.32 -0.65
C MET A 63 -3.55 -14.42 0.11
N GLN A 64 -4.31 -14.97 1.05
CA GLN A 64 -5.15 -14.18 1.97
C GLN A 64 -4.28 -13.27 2.83
N GLN A 65 -3.25 -13.81 3.47
CA GLN A 65 -2.29 -13.05 4.27
C GLN A 65 -1.60 -11.96 3.45
N THR A 66 -1.19 -12.28 2.21
CA THR A 66 -0.58 -11.30 1.31
C THR A 66 -1.57 -10.18 0.99
N THR A 67 -2.80 -10.52 0.62
CA THR A 67 -3.85 -9.53 0.31
C THR A 67 -4.12 -8.61 1.51
N GLU A 68 -4.27 -9.17 2.71
CA GLU A 68 -4.46 -8.40 3.94
C GLU A 68 -3.28 -7.46 4.22
N LYS A 69 -2.05 -7.94 4.03
CA LYS A 69 -0.85 -7.12 4.22
C LYS A 69 -0.79 -5.95 3.24
N LEU A 70 -1.11 -6.19 1.96
CA LEU A 70 -1.15 -5.13 0.96
C LEU A 70 -2.28 -4.12 1.25
N CYS A 71 -3.43 -4.57 1.77
CA CYS A 71 -4.50 -3.66 2.22
C CYS A 71 -4.02 -2.73 3.33
N GLN A 72 -3.38 -3.28 4.37
CA GLN A 72 -2.83 -2.49 5.47
C GLN A 72 -1.82 -1.45 4.96
N LEU A 73 -0.94 -1.83 4.02
CA LEU A 73 0.02 -0.91 3.42
C LEU A 73 -0.65 0.21 2.63
N SER A 74 -1.72 -0.10 1.88
CA SER A 74 -2.48 0.91 1.13
C SER A 74 -3.15 1.96 2.05
N GLU A 75 -3.58 1.55 3.25
CA GLU A 75 -4.21 2.46 4.22
C GLU A 75 -3.20 3.40 4.88
N LEU A 76 -1.94 2.97 5.04
CA LEU A 76 -0.89 3.79 5.65
C LEU A 76 -0.47 4.96 4.75
N ILE A 77 -0.53 4.80 3.43
CA ILE A 77 -0.17 5.86 2.48
C ILE A 77 -1.32 6.83 2.18
N ALA A 78 -2.57 6.47 2.51
CA ALA A 78 -3.71 7.33 2.28
C ALA A 78 -3.63 8.59 3.17
N PRO A 79 -3.55 9.80 2.58
CA PRO A 79 -3.58 11.02 3.36
C PRO A 79 -4.97 11.20 3.96
N SER A 80 -5.03 11.61 5.22
CA SER A 80 -6.30 11.99 5.80
C SER A 80 -6.82 13.29 5.15
N HIS A 81 -8.13 13.36 4.93
CA HIS A 81 -8.80 14.50 4.28
C HIS A 81 -9.23 15.63 5.24
N SER A 82 -8.85 15.59 6.53
CA SER A 82 -9.21 16.65 7.49
C SER A 82 -8.01 17.52 7.90
N ASP A 83 -8.29 18.79 8.21
CA ASP A 83 -7.28 19.85 8.21
C ASP A 83 -6.37 19.91 9.47
N ASN A 84 -5.13 20.30 9.19
CA ASN A 84 -4.05 20.84 10.03
C ASN A 84 -3.43 19.99 11.16
N GLU A 85 -4.14 19.21 11.95
CA GLU A 85 -3.51 18.34 12.97
C GLU A 85 -3.02 17.00 12.38
N GLU A 86 -3.51 16.62 11.21
CA GLU A 86 -3.27 15.30 10.60
C GLU A 86 -1.95 15.18 9.81
N THR A 87 -1.27 16.28 9.47
CA THR A 87 -0.02 16.22 8.71
C THR A 87 1.10 15.54 9.49
N PHE A 88 1.16 15.75 10.81
CA PHE A 88 2.10 15.05 11.70
C PHE A 88 1.75 13.57 11.85
N LEU A 89 0.46 13.24 11.93
CA LEU A 89 0.00 11.85 12.02
C LEU A 89 0.29 11.08 10.73
N TRP A 90 0.11 11.71 9.58
CA TRP A 90 0.31 11.07 8.28
C TRP A 90 1.79 10.80 7.98
N SER A 91 2.70 11.72 8.34
CA SER A 91 4.14 11.43 8.22
C SER A 91 4.59 10.24 9.07
N GLY A 92 3.98 10.03 10.24
CA GLY A 92 4.15 8.80 11.03
C GLY A 92 3.69 7.54 10.29
N LYS A 93 2.52 7.58 9.64
CA LYS A 93 2.03 6.45 8.83
C LYS A 93 2.95 6.13 7.64
N LEU A 94 3.51 7.15 6.98
CA LEU A 94 4.48 6.96 5.90
C LEU A 94 5.77 6.29 6.39
N LEU A 95 6.23 6.64 7.59
CA LEU A 95 7.38 5.98 8.21
C LEU A 95 7.09 4.50 8.50
N ASP A 96 5.91 4.20 9.04
CA ASP A 96 5.47 2.83 9.29
C ASP A 96 5.33 2.05 7.97
N PHE A 97 4.82 2.67 6.92
CA PHE A 97 4.77 2.09 5.59
C PHE A 97 6.17 1.74 5.06
N CYS A 98 7.14 2.65 5.16
CA CYS A 98 8.52 2.40 4.76
C CYS A 98 9.15 1.24 5.57
N ASN A 99 8.93 1.19 6.89
CA ASN A 99 9.45 0.10 7.73
C ASN A 99 8.85 -1.27 7.34
N GLN A 100 7.54 -1.32 7.08
CA GLN A 100 6.85 -2.54 6.70
C GLN A 100 7.22 -3.01 5.29
N THR A 101 7.41 -2.08 4.34
CA THR A 101 7.86 -2.42 2.99
C THR A 101 9.31 -2.89 2.96
N GLN A 102 10.18 -2.34 3.80
CA GLN A 102 11.55 -2.86 3.97
C GLN A 102 11.56 -4.31 4.48
N THR A 103 10.62 -4.65 5.37
CA THR A 103 10.46 -6.03 5.86
C THR A 103 10.00 -6.97 4.75
N LEU A 104 9.08 -6.52 3.88
CA LEU A 104 8.66 -7.26 2.68
C LEU A 104 9.82 -7.48 1.69
N LYS A 105 10.64 -6.45 1.43
CA LYS A 105 11.82 -6.57 0.56
C LYS A 105 12.80 -7.63 1.07
N ASN A 106 13.04 -7.69 2.38
CA ASN A 106 13.97 -8.65 2.98
C ASN A 106 13.45 -10.10 2.97
N ILE A 107 12.14 -10.31 2.81
CA ILE A 107 11.52 -11.65 2.74
C ILE A 107 11.44 -12.12 1.27
N ALA A 108 11.37 -11.19 0.31
CA ALA A 108 11.28 -11.48 -1.12
C ALA A 108 12.64 -11.56 -1.85
N ALA A 109 13.74 -11.21 -1.18
CA ALA A 109 15.12 -11.27 -1.68
C ALA A 109 15.81 -12.59 -1.31
#